data_AF-A0A9N8RPF5-F1
#
_entry.id   AF-A0A9N8RPF5-F1
#
_cell.length_a   1.000
_cell.length_b   1.000
_cell.length_c   1.000
_cell.angle_alpha   90.00
_cell.angle_beta   90.00
_cell.angle_gamma   90.00
#
_symmetry.space_group_name_H-M   'P 1'
#
loop_
_entity.id
_entity.type
_entity.pdbx_description
1 polymer ?
#
loop_
_entity_poly.entity_id
_entity_poly.type
_entity_poly.pdbx_seq_one_letter_code
_entity_poly.pdbx_strand_id
1 'polypeptide(L)'
;MKFSAACVALSIGVATASPVFRVPSLAKVAPRSIKTIRKRQVPQEHSHDFVLTITKEFLDLDNPKEIADPVFGLLGDAAAAEGAGQVTNLACLKQETADQAFTNAKAIGDLRGMAGSLLFQAIERNSAKVGAASELCTETAVNPEIAALTQHQDAAGAGAEAVNKAVTLELAKQLAGIGADPNLALLSGTFAPGDVNDATGAGNTCDDLEPDLGCIFSKGLLVLDASEAEISAAVADVTPTFTGTGGIFATDLVDLASFSVAANTEVADLATIVGGAAATDAVATDDAAATDAATATEDAAATATDTAAATETAAKDTAAATETAAKDTATATQGNGKGCAVKTTGTAARATQTAATTITTAIKPGATDAAKDGARKDRENDRADAREGRGGNDREDREQGGARARVGDGVSLPLLKDA
;
A
#
# COMPACT_ATOMS: atom_id res chain seq x y z
N MET A 1 -17.98 54.63 -27.96
CA MET A 1 -17.29 55.89 -27.58
C MET A 1 -15.82 55.76 -27.96
N LYS A 2 -15.06 56.86 -28.12
CA LYS A 2 -13.65 56.80 -28.53
C LYS A 2 -12.76 56.80 -27.29
N PHE A 3 -11.90 55.79 -27.14
CA PHE A 3 -10.78 55.84 -26.19
C PHE A 3 -9.49 56.09 -26.97
N SER A 4 -8.69 57.04 -26.49
CA SER A 4 -7.45 57.49 -27.12
C SER A 4 -6.27 57.11 -26.23
N ALA A 5 -5.14 56.75 -26.86
CA ALA A 5 -3.94 56.35 -26.13
C ALA A 5 -3.20 57.55 -25.54
N ALA A 6 -2.56 57.34 -24.40
CA ALA A 6 -1.60 58.27 -23.80
C ALA A 6 -0.35 57.51 -23.38
N CYS A 7 0.68 57.52 -24.23
CA CYS A 7 2.00 56.99 -23.87
C CYS A 7 2.77 58.02 -23.04
N VAL A 8 3.14 57.66 -21.80
CA VAL A 8 4.07 58.45 -20.98
C VAL A 8 5.39 57.71 -20.92
N ALA A 9 6.37 58.15 -21.70
CA ALA A 9 7.73 57.66 -21.62
C ALA A 9 8.47 58.40 -20.50
N LEU A 10 8.73 57.72 -19.37
CA LEU A 10 9.59 58.24 -18.32
C LEU A 10 10.98 57.60 -18.44
N SER A 11 12.00 58.42 -18.69
CA SER A 11 13.40 58.00 -18.71
C SER A 11 14.11 58.56 -17.48
N ILE A 12 14.71 57.68 -16.69
CA ILE A 12 15.54 58.01 -15.52
C ILE A 12 16.87 57.27 -15.67
N GLY A 13 17.97 57.99 -15.43
CA GLY A 13 19.32 57.57 -15.85
C GLY A 13 19.97 56.51 -14.97
N VAL A 14 20.92 55.79 -15.57
CA VAL A 14 21.81 54.84 -14.88
C VAL A 14 22.90 55.61 -14.11
N ALA A 15 23.06 55.30 -12.82
CA ALA A 15 24.17 55.77 -12.00
C ALA A 15 24.93 54.58 -11.40
N THR A 16 26.13 54.30 -11.91
CA THR A 16 26.98 53.19 -11.44
C THR A 16 27.85 53.61 -10.26
N ALA A 17 27.46 53.21 -9.05
CA ALA A 17 28.27 53.37 -7.84
C ALA A 17 28.74 52.00 -7.34
N SER A 18 30.02 51.67 -7.55
CA SER A 18 30.60 50.39 -7.10
C SER A 18 30.94 50.41 -5.60
N PRO A 19 30.34 49.54 -4.76
CA PRO A 19 30.76 49.40 -3.37
C PRO A 19 32.11 48.70 -3.28
N VAL A 20 33.04 49.27 -2.51
CA VAL A 20 34.36 48.66 -2.25
C VAL A 20 34.20 47.49 -1.28
N PHE A 21 34.33 46.26 -1.79
CA PHE A 21 34.31 45.05 -0.96
C PHE A 21 35.55 44.97 -0.06
N ARG A 22 35.41 45.45 1.18
CA ARG A 22 36.42 45.31 2.23
C ARG A 22 36.31 43.92 2.87
N VAL A 23 37.10 42.97 2.40
CA VAL A 23 37.08 41.57 2.86
C VAL A 23 37.44 41.49 4.37
N PRO A 24 36.57 40.95 5.24
CA PRO A 24 36.94 40.67 6.62
C PRO A 24 37.82 39.42 6.71
N SER A 25 38.77 39.40 7.65
CA SER A 25 39.69 38.29 7.85
C SER A 25 38.98 37.00 8.31
N LEU A 26 39.32 35.86 7.69
CA LEU A 26 38.85 34.53 8.09
C LEU A 26 39.23 34.22 9.55
N ALA A 27 38.24 34.28 10.44
CA ALA A 27 38.36 33.70 11.77
C ALA A 27 38.37 32.17 11.64
N LYS A 28 39.31 31.48 12.31
CA LYS A 28 39.31 30.02 12.39
C LYS A 28 38.11 29.55 13.21
N VAL A 29 37.02 29.20 12.53
CA VAL A 29 35.95 28.40 13.11
C VAL A 29 36.55 27.02 13.42
N ALA A 30 36.71 26.70 14.70
CA ALA A 30 37.10 25.36 15.11
C ALA A 30 36.03 24.37 14.63
N PRO A 31 36.41 23.19 14.11
CA PRO A 31 35.45 22.18 13.70
C PRO A 31 34.67 21.73 14.93
N ARG A 32 33.43 22.23 15.08
CA ARG A 32 32.47 21.61 15.99
C ARG A 32 32.33 20.17 15.53
N SER A 33 32.61 19.23 16.43
CA SER A 33 32.40 17.81 16.17
C SER A 33 30.96 17.63 15.70
N ILE A 34 30.78 17.38 14.40
CA ILE A 34 29.52 16.87 13.87
C ILE A 34 29.40 15.50 14.52
N LYS A 35 28.65 15.43 15.62
CA LYS A 35 28.07 14.16 16.07
C LYS A 35 27.35 13.66 14.84
N THR A 36 27.77 12.51 14.32
CA THR A 36 27.06 11.84 13.23
C THR A 36 25.61 11.72 13.65
N ILE A 37 24.73 12.50 13.03
CA ILE A 37 23.31 12.17 13.00
C ILE A 37 23.30 10.78 12.40
N ARG A 38 22.99 9.78 13.22
CA ARG A 38 22.75 8.44 12.69
C ARG A 38 21.55 8.62 11.79
N LYS A 39 21.75 8.46 10.48
CA LYS A 39 20.64 8.18 9.57
C LYS A 39 19.93 6.93 10.11
N ARG A 40 18.88 7.15 10.89
CA ARG A 40 17.69 6.32 10.79
C ARG A 40 16.99 6.84 9.55
N GLN A 41 17.46 6.36 8.40
CA GLN A 41 16.51 6.11 7.31
C GLN A 41 15.66 4.96 7.83
N VAL A 42 14.36 5.19 7.88
CA VAL A 42 13.38 4.35 8.56
C VAL A 42 12.84 3.41 7.48
N PRO A 43 13.38 2.19 7.29
CA PRO A 43 13.83 1.67 5.97
C PRO A 43 12.79 1.29 4.89
N GLN A 44 11.68 2.02 4.79
CA GLN A 44 10.56 1.80 3.87
C GLN A 44 10.03 3.13 3.28
N GLU A 45 10.68 4.27 3.54
CA GLU A 45 10.16 5.61 3.21
C GLU A 45 9.85 5.71 1.71
N HIS A 46 10.75 5.22 0.87
CA HIS A 46 10.62 5.21 -0.60
C HIS A 46 10.17 3.85 -1.20
N SER A 47 9.58 2.98 -0.38
CA SER A 47 9.06 1.68 -0.85
C SER A 47 7.98 1.83 -1.93
N HIS A 48 7.05 2.77 -1.74
CA HIS A 48 5.85 3.00 -2.54
C HIS A 48 5.85 4.41 -3.19
N ASP A 49 6.95 4.79 -3.85
CA ASP A 49 7.17 6.16 -4.36
C ASP A 49 6.07 6.68 -5.31
N PHE A 50 5.38 5.82 -6.07
CA PHE A 50 4.24 6.27 -6.89
C PHE A 50 3.08 6.80 -6.03
N VAL A 51 2.85 6.17 -4.87
CA VAL A 51 1.82 6.57 -3.91
C VAL A 51 2.19 7.92 -3.29
N LEU A 52 3.45 8.09 -2.85
CA LEU A 52 3.96 9.38 -2.36
C LEU A 52 3.81 10.48 -3.41
N THR A 53 4.22 10.20 -4.65
CA THR A 53 4.19 11.16 -5.76
C THR A 53 2.76 11.60 -6.08
N ILE A 54 1.80 10.68 -6.11
CA ILE A 54 0.37 11.02 -6.27
C ILE A 54 -0.11 11.82 -5.08
N THR A 55 0.03 11.33 -3.84
CA THR A 55 -0.48 12.00 -2.65
C THR A 55 0.09 13.41 -2.51
N LYS A 56 1.37 13.62 -2.88
CA LYS A 56 1.99 14.95 -2.89
C LYS A 56 1.33 15.89 -3.89
N GLU A 57 1.12 15.43 -5.13
CA GLU A 57 0.52 16.22 -6.20
C GLU A 57 -0.85 16.79 -5.80
N PHE A 58 -1.65 16.03 -5.06
CA PHE A 58 -2.96 16.48 -4.58
C PHE A 58 -2.92 17.21 -3.23
N LEU A 59 -1.99 16.88 -2.33
CA LEU A 59 -1.74 17.66 -1.10
C LEU A 59 -1.34 19.10 -1.44
N ASP A 60 -0.39 19.28 -2.38
CA ASP A 60 0.17 20.58 -2.76
C ASP A 60 -0.86 21.52 -3.47
N LEU A 61 -2.09 21.05 -3.75
CA LEU A 61 -3.19 21.88 -4.28
C LEU A 61 -3.83 22.80 -3.22
N ASP A 62 -4.02 22.29 -2.00
CA ASP A 62 -4.49 23.04 -0.83
C ASP A 62 -4.00 22.33 0.45
N ASN A 63 -3.02 22.93 1.12
CA ASN A 63 -2.32 22.36 2.27
C ASN A 63 -2.43 23.30 3.48
N PRO A 64 -3.64 23.46 4.07
CA PRO A 64 -3.89 24.43 5.13
C PRO A 64 -3.18 24.12 6.45
N LYS A 65 -2.69 22.87 6.61
CA LYS A 65 -1.91 22.42 7.77
C LYS A 65 -0.39 22.53 7.57
N GLU A 66 0.08 23.02 6.42
CA GLU A 66 1.51 23.19 6.10
C GLU A 66 2.34 21.89 6.27
N ILE A 67 1.75 20.73 5.94
CA ILE A 67 2.43 19.43 5.99
C ILE A 67 3.53 19.44 4.93
N ALA A 68 4.79 19.20 5.32
CA ALA A 68 5.95 19.48 4.47
C ALA A 68 6.05 18.52 3.26
N ASP A 69 5.79 17.24 3.48
CA ASP A 69 5.79 16.20 2.45
C ASP A 69 5.07 14.92 2.95
N PRO A 70 4.35 14.17 2.09
CA PRO A 70 3.70 12.93 2.51
C PRO A 70 4.63 11.87 3.09
N VAL A 71 5.92 11.85 2.72
CA VAL A 71 6.87 10.85 3.25
C VAL A 71 6.92 10.86 4.78
N PHE A 72 6.77 12.03 5.42
CA PHE A 72 6.76 12.18 6.88
C PHE A 72 5.58 11.44 7.56
N GLY A 73 4.47 11.24 6.85
CA GLY A 73 3.33 10.46 7.35
C GLY A 73 3.60 8.96 7.46
N LEU A 74 4.59 8.43 6.71
CA LEU A 74 4.98 7.02 6.77
C LEU A 74 5.98 6.73 7.91
N LEU A 75 6.47 7.77 8.60
CA LEU A 75 7.51 7.64 9.61
C LEU A 75 6.95 7.50 11.03
N GLY A 76 7.73 6.90 11.92
CA GLY A 76 7.51 6.98 13.36
C GLY A 76 7.62 8.42 13.88
N ASP A 77 6.86 8.74 14.93
CA ASP A 77 6.62 10.09 15.49
C ASP A 77 7.86 11.00 15.54
N ALA A 78 8.99 10.47 16.01
CA ALA A 78 10.22 11.25 16.20
C ALA A 78 10.79 11.87 14.91
N ALA A 79 10.47 11.30 13.73
CA ALA A 79 10.83 11.87 12.44
C ALA A 79 9.63 12.55 11.76
N ALA A 80 8.41 12.01 11.92
CA ALA A 80 7.17 12.65 11.47
C ALA A 80 7.05 14.11 11.96
N ALA A 81 7.50 14.38 13.20
CA ALA A 81 7.54 15.70 13.80
C ALA A 81 8.33 16.77 13.01
N GLU A 82 9.27 16.37 12.13
CA GLU A 82 10.05 17.33 11.32
C GLU A 82 9.25 17.87 10.12
N GLY A 83 8.20 17.16 9.68
CA GLY A 83 7.35 17.54 8.55
C GLY A 83 5.85 17.68 8.83
N ALA A 84 5.41 17.47 10.07
CA ALA A 84 3.99 17.47 10.46
C ALA A 84 3.24 18.81 10.27
N GLY A 85 3.96 19.93 10.08
CA GLY A 85 3.36 21.26 9.96
C GLY A 85 2.58 21.65 11.22
N GLN A 86 1.27 21.78 11.08
CA GLN A 86 0.31 22.08 12.16
C GLN A 86 -0.37 20.83 12.76
N VAL A 87 -0.09 19.62 12.25
CA VAL A 87 -0.64 18.38 12.83
C VAL A 87 0.04 18.07 14.16
N THR A 88 -0.72 18.12 15.25
CA THR A 88 -0.20 17.87 16.61
C THR A 88 -0.24 16.40 17.05
N ASN A 89 -1.11 15.59 16.45
CA ASN A 89 -1.18 14.15 16.70
C ASN A 89 -0.40 13.41 15.61
N LEU A 90 0.82 12.99 15.93
CA LEU A 90 1.74 12.43 14.94
C LEU A 90 1.34 11.02 14.47
N ALA A 91 0.61 10.25 15.28
CA ALA A 91 -0.03 9.02 14.85
C ALA A 91 -1.14 9.26 13.80
N CYS A 92 -1.72 10.46 13.77
CA CYS A 92 -2.69 10.88 12.77
C CYS A 92 -2.09 11.60 11.54
N LEU A 93 -0.78 11.89 11.49
CA LEU A 93 -0.19 12.61 10.34
C LEU A 93 -0.43 11.90 9.01
N LYS A 94 -0.39 10.57 8.99
CA LYS A 94 -0.69 9.75 7.81
C LYS A 94 -2.12 9.98 7.32
N GLN A 95 -3.09 9.84 8.22
CA GLN A 95 -4.51 10.03 7.91
C GLN A 95 -4.82 11.47 7.51
N GLU A 96 -4.27 12.46 8.20
CA GLU A 96 -4.44 13.89 7.90
C GLU A 96 -3.89 14.26 6.52
N THR A 97 -2.75 13.69 6.14
CA THR A 97 -2.17 13.84 4.79
C THR A 97 -3.07 13.20 3.74
N ALA A 98 -3.54 11.97 3.99
CA ALA A 98 -4.41 11.22 3.09
C ALA A 98 -5.76 11.93 2.87
N ASP A 99 -6.37 12.41 3.96
CA ASP A 99 -7.69 13.03 3.98
C ASP A 99 -7.70 14.40 3.29
N GLN A 100 -6.64 15.19 3.45
CA GLN A 100 -6.47 16.46 2.72
C GLN A 100 -6.24 16.21 1.22
N ALA A 101 -5.33 15.29 0.85
CA ALA A 101 -5.06 14.95 -0.55
C ALA A 101 -6.32 14.37 -1.25
N PHE A 102 -7.06 13.49 -0.56
CA PHE A 102 -8.32 12.93 -1.06
C PHE A 102 -9.39 14.01 -1.23
N THR A 103 -9.53 14.93 -0.26
CA THR A 103 -10.43 16.10 -0.36
C THR A 103 -10.11 16.93 -1.61
N ASN A 104 -8.82 17.23 -1.83
CA ASN A 104 -8.37 18.06 -2.94
C ASN A 104 -8.63 17.37 -4.30
N ALA A 105 -8.35 16.07 -4.41
CA ALA A 105 -8.63 15.27 -5.60
C ALA A 105 -10.14 15.16 -5.89
N LYS A 106 -10.96 14.91 -4.86
CA LYS A 106 -12.42 14.80 -4.92
C LYS A 106 -13.09 16.13 -5.28
N ALA A 107 -12.50 17.26 -4.88
CA ALA A 107 -12.97 18.60 -5.25
C ALA A 107 -12.81 18.92 -6.76
N ILE A 108 -11.81 18.33 -7.44
CA ILE A 108 -11.63 18.47 -8.90
C ILE A 108 -12.07 17.26 -9.72
N GLY A 109 -12.41 16.14 -9.06
CA GLY A 109 -12.92 14.92 -9.70
C GLY A 109 -11.84 14.04 -10.32
N ASP A 110 -10.66 13.98 -9.71
CA ASP A 110 -9.56 13.14 -10.16
C ASP A 110 -9.53 11.79 -9.41
N LEU A 111 -9.75 10.70 -10.14
CA LEU A 111 -9.77 9.34 -9.61
C LEU A 111 -8.38 8.82 -9.23
N ARG A 112 -7.31 9.28 -9.88
CA ARG A 112 -5.94 8.91 -9.52
C ARG A 112 -5.55 9.55 -8.19
N GLY A 113 -5.88 10.82 -7.97
CA GLY A 113 -5.65 11.50 -6.69
C GLY A 113 -6.44 10.87 -5.54
N MET A 114 -7.71 10.53 -5.78
CA MET A 114 -8.53 9.82 -4.80
C MET A 114 -7.98 8.41 -4.51
N ALA A 115 -7.66 7.62 -5.54
CA ALA A 115 -7.10 6.27 -5.38
C ALA A 115 -5.72 6.26 -4.71
N GLY A 116 -4.82 7.17 -5.09
CA GLY A 116 -3.50 7.33 -4.48
C GLY A 116 -3.58 7.74 -3.01
N SER A 117 -4.55 8.56 -2.64
CA SER A 117 -4.77 8.94 -1.23
C SER A 117 -5.33 7.78 -0.39
N LEU A 118 -6.19 6.94 -0.95
CA LEU A 118 -6.65 5.69 -0.30
C LEU A 118 -5.49 4.68 -0.14
N LEU A 119 -4.66 4.51 -1.18
CA LEU A 119 -3.42 3.71 -1.13
C LEU A 119 -2.48 4.22 -0.03
N PHE A 120 -2.28 5.54 0.06
CA PHE A 120 -1.44 6.16 1.07
C PHE A 120 -1.98 5.95 2.50
N GLN A 121 -3.30 5.95 2.70
CA GLN A 121 -3.90 5.59 4.00
C GLN A 121 -3.67 4.12 4.35
N ALA A 122 -3.67 3.21 3.37
CA ALA A 122 -3.57 1.76 3.58
C ALA A 122 -2.14 1.21 3.76
N ILE A 123 -1.12 1.71 3.03
CA ILE A 123 0.26 1.19 3.11
C ILE A 123 0.85 1.20 4.53
N GLU A 124 1.89 0.40 4.78
CA GLU A 124 2.52 0.32 6.09
C GLU A 124 3.01 1.71 6.58
N ARG A 125 2.75 2.01 7.85
CA ARG A 125 3.47 3.08 8.56
C ARG A 125 4.64 2.43 9.30
N ASN A 126 5.86 2.89 9.07
CA ASN A 126 7.05 2.22 9.61
C ASN A 126 7.18 2.45 11.13
N SER A 127 7.56 1.39 11.83
CA SER A 127 7.57 1.30 13.29
C SER A 127 8.98 1.53 13.89
N ALA A 128 9.18 1.16 15.16
CA ALA A 128 10.48 1.28 15.84
C ALA A 128 11.38 0.03 15.72
N LYS A 129 10.86 -1.11 15.25
CA LYS A 129 11.56 -2.41 15.14
C LYS A 129 10.75 -3.39 14.27
N VAL A 130 11.41 -4.41 13.71
CA VAL A 130 10.71 -5.50 13.01
C VAL A 130 9.66 -6.16 13.92
N GLY A 131 8.46 -6.36 13.38
CA GLY A 131 7.29 -6.92 14.07
C GLY A 131 6.76 -6.08 15.24
N ALA A 132 6.93 -4.74 15.21
CA ALA A 132 6.10 -3.85 16.02
C ALA A 132 4.90 -3.36 15.22
N ALA A 133 3.70 -3.47 15.82
CA ALA A 133 2.53 -2.73 15.36
C ALA A 133 2.78 -1.22 15.42
N SER A 134 2.30 -0.49 14.42
CA SER A 134 2.45 0.96 14.32
C SER A 134 1.23 1.67 14.86
N GLU A 135 1.46 2.73 15.65
CA GLU A 135 0.41 3.46 16.36
C GLU A 135 -0.63 4.01 15.38
N LEU A 136 -1.90 3.67 15.64
CA LEU A 136 -3.06 4.01 14.82
C LEU A 136 -3.57 5.41 15.15
N CYS A 137 -4.08 6.12 14.14
CA CYS A 137 -4.84 7.32 14.39
C CYS A 137 -6.16 7.00 15.12
N THR A 138 -6.53 7.81 16.10
CA THR A 138 -7.79 7.71 16.86
C THR A 138 -8.75 8.88 16.60
N GLU A 139 -8.41 9.76 15.66
CA GLU A 139 -9.23 10.89 15.24
C GLU A 139 -10.04 10.55 13.98
N THR A 140 -11.20 11.17 13.80
CA THR A 140 -12.10 10.89 12.68
C THR A 140 -11.70 11.72 11.45
N ALA A 141 -11.35 11.07 10.35
CA ALA A 141 -11.14 11.74 9.05
C ALA A 141 -12.44 12.39 8.53
N VAL A 142 -12.30 13.45 7.72
CA VAL A 142 -13.40 14.19 7.11
C VAL A 142 -14.07 13.37 6.00
N ASN A 143 -13.30 12.60 5.24
CA ASN A 143 -13.85 11.71 4.21
C ASN A 143 -14.16 10.31 4.79
N PRO A 144 -15.40 9.81 4.65
CA PRO A 144 -15.75 8.47 5.11
C PRO A 144 -14.96 7.37 4.40
N GLU A 145 -14.50 7.61 3.17
CA GLU A 145 -13.67 6.65 2.42
C GLU A 145 -12.27 6.48 3.04
N ILE A 146 -11.74 7.53 3.69
CA ILE A 146 -10.48 7.49 4.44
C ILE A 146 -10.72 6.95 5.85
N ALA A 147 -11.82 7.37 6.50
CA ALA A 147 -12.20 6.90 7.84
C ALA A 147 -12.57 5.41 7.91
N ALA A 148 -12.88 4.77 6.78
CA ALA A 148 -13.10 3.33 6.67
C ALA A 148 -11.78 2.51 6.69
N LEU A 149 -10.62 3.16 6.52
CA LEU A 149 -9.33 2.50 6.35
C LEU A 149 -8.38 2.78 7.52
N THR A 150 -7.58 1.77 7.84
CA THR A 150 -6.40 1.88 8.70
C THR A 150 -5.18 1.38 7.94
N GLN A 151 -3.99 1.52 8.54
CA GLN A 151 -2.71 1.16 7.94
C GLN A 151 -2.37 -0.33 8.10
N HIS A 152 -1.70 -0.89 7.09
CA HIS A 152 -0.97 -2.16 7.20
C HIS A 152 0.03 -2.11 8.36
N GLN A 153 0.25 -3.29 8.94
CA GLN A 153 1.23 -3.55 9.98
C GLN A 153 2.40 -4.33 9.39
N ASP A 154 3.59 -4.16 9.98
CA ASP A 154 4.77 -4.98 9.68
C ASP A 154 4.40 -6.47 9.70
N ALA A 155 4.62 -7.16 8.59
CA ALA A 155 4.21 -8.56 8.38
C ALA A 155 4.81 -9.55 9.40
N ALA A 156 5.92 -9.21 10.08
CA ALA A 156 6.49 -10.00 11.17
C ALA A 156 5.77 -9.79 12.52
N GLY A 157 4.75 -8.93 12.58
CA GLY A 157 3.90 -8.69 13.74
C GLY A 157 2.86 -9.80 13.96
N ALA A 158 2.55 -10.10 15.22
CA ALA A 158 1.52 -11.07 15.57
C ALA A 158 0.15 -10.64 15.01
N GLY A 159 -0.46 -11.50 14.19
CA GLY A 159 -1.74 -11.23 13.52
C GLY A 159 -1.68 -10.27 12.33
N ALA A 160 -0.50 -9.77 11.93
CA ALA A 160 -0.36 -8.76 10.88
C ALA A 160 -0.96 -9.20 9.53
N GLU A 161 -0.71 -10.44 9.09
CA GLU A 161 -1.25 -10.98 7.83
C GLU A 161 -2.80 -10.96 7.78
N ALA A 162 -3.49 -11.11 8.91
CA ALA A 162 -4.95 -11.06 8.97
C ALA A 162 -5.49 -9.62 8.96
N VAL A 163 -4.73 -8.67 9.54
CA VAL A 163 -5.04 -7.24 9.52
C VAL A 163 -4.78 -6.66 8.13
N ASN A 164 -3.66 -7.00 7.50
CA ASN A 164 -3.28 -6.49 6.18
C ASN A 164 -4.24 -7.00 5.10
N LYS A 165 -4.63 -8.29 5.14
CA LYS A 165 -5.70 -8.82 4.29
C LYS A 165 -7.01 -8.05 4.50
N ALA A 166 -7.40 -7.75 5.74
CA ALA A 166 -8.62 -6.99 6.02
C ALA A 166 -8.57 -5.54 5.49
N VAL A 167 -7.46 -4.83 5.66
CA VAL A 167 -7.23 -3.50 5.09
C VAL A 167 -7.26 -3.54 3.56
N THR A 168 -6.53 -4.46 2.93
CA THR A 168 -6.50 -4.62 1.46
C THR A 168 -7.90 -4.89 0.89
N LEU A 169 -8.69 -5.75 1.53
CA LEU A 169 -10.06 -6.05 1.08
C LEU A 169 -11.04 -4.90 1.33
N GLU A 170 -10.83 -4.04 2.34
CA GLU A 170 -11.64 -2.83 2.51
C GLU A 170 -11.21 -1.72 1.53
N LEU A 171 -9.90 -1.52 1.32
CA LEU A 171 -9.35 -0.62 0.31
C LEU A 171 -9.92 -0.91 -1.08
N ALA A 172 -10.02 -2.19 -1.46
CA ALA A 172 -10.66 -2.60 -2.70
C ALA A 172 -12.12 -2.11 -2.82
N LYS A 173 -12.90 -2.16 -1.73
CA LYS A 173 -14.29 -1.65 -1.69
C LYS A 173 -14.33 -0.12 -1.78
N GLN A 174 -13.42 0.59 -1.11
CA GLN A 174 -13.35 2.05 -1.20
C GLN A 174 -12.97 2.51 -2.61
N LEU A 175 -12.00 1.84 -3.25
CA LEU A 175 -11.62 2.04 -4.66
C LEU A 175 -12.80 1.77 -5.61
N ALA A 176 -13.49 0.64 -5.46
CA ALA A 176 -14.70 0.33 -6.23
C ALA A 176 -15.81 1.37 -6.00
N GLY A 177 -16.01 1.82 -4.75
CA GLY A 177 -17.02 2.79 -4.34
C GLY A 177 -16.81 4.19 -4.95
N ILE A 178 -15.56 4.56 -5.25
CA ILE A 178 -15.24 5.80 -6.00
C ILE A 178 -15.15 5.59 -7.52
N GLY A 179 -15.23 4.35 -8.01
CA GLY A 179 -15.10 4.01 -9.43
C GLY A 179 -13.66 3.92 -9.96
N ALA A 180 -12.68 3.69 -9.07
CA ALA A 180 -11.31 3.33 -9.42
C ALA A 180 -11.14 1.81 -9.59
N ASP A 181 -9.98 1.37 -10.08
CA ASP A 181 -9.64 -0.06 -10.20
C ASP A 181 -9.45 -0.71 -8.81
N PRO A 182 -10.26 -1.72 -8.43
CA PRO A 182 -10.11 -2.40 -7.15
C PRO A 182 -8.80 -3.18 -7.00
N ASN A 183 -8.21 -3.65 -8.11
CA ASN A 183 -6.95 -4.39 -8.09
C ASN A 183 -5.77 -3.50 -7.66
N LEU A 184 -5.90 -2.17 -7.67
CA LEU A 184 -4.89 -1.27 -7.08
C LEU A 184 -4.65 -1.58 -5.60
N ALA A 185 -5.63 -2.12 -4.87
CA ALA A 185 -5.47 -2.45 -3.46
C ALA A 185 -4.31 -3.44 -3.20
N LEU A 186 -4.05 -4.33 -4.16
CA LEU A 186 -2.94 -5.28 -4.12
C LEU A 186 -1.56 -4.59 -4.13
N LEU A 187 -1.49 -3.34 -4.62
CA LEU A 187 -0.30 -2.49 -4.62
C LEU A 187 -0.10 -1.70 -3.32
N SER A 188 -0.92 -1.95 -2.29
CA SER A 188 -0.65 -1.48 -0.91
C SER A 188 0.09 -2.51 -0.05
N GLY A 189 0.38 -3.70 -0.62
CA GLY A 189 0.87 -4.87 0.09
C GLY A 189 2.22 -4.69 0.79
N THR A 190 2.49 -5.58 1.74
CA THR A 190 3.67 -5.50 2.60
C THR A 190 4.89 -6.26 2.06
N PHE A 191 6.05 -6.05 2.68
CA PHE A 191 7.24 -6.87 2.45
C PHE A 191 7.08 -8.24 3.13
N ALA A 192 7.77 -9.26 2.62
CA ALA A 192 7.84 -10.57 3.30
C ALA A 192 8.39 -10.42 4.75
N PRO A 193 7.84 -11.16 5.74
CA PRO A 193 8.15 -10.95 7.16
C PRO A 193 9.64 -11.09 7.49
N GLY A 194 10.19 -10.08 8.18
CA GLY A 194 11.58 -10.05 8.63
C GLY A 194 11.84 -10.82 9.93
N ASP A 195 13.11 -10.91 10.33
CA ASP A 195 13.48 -11.41 11.65
C ASP A 195 13.19 -10.35 12.73
N VAL A 196 12.28 -10.66 13.66
CA VAL A 196 11.96 -9.80 14.82
C VAL A 196 13.15 -9.54 15.77
N ASN A 197 14.25 -10.26 15.59
CA ASN A 197 15.52 -10.09 16.30
C ASN A 197 16.54 -9.21 15.53
N ASP A 198 16.19 -8.70 14.34
CA ASP A 198 17.06 -7.83 13.55
C ASP A 198 17.40 -6.54 14.30
N ALA A 199 18.64 -6.47 14.77
CA ALA A 199 19.19 -5.32 15.49
C ALA A 199 19.39 -4.07 14.62
N THR A 200 19.22 -4.16 13.30
CA THR A 200 19.20 -3.00 12.39
C THR A 200 17.81 -2.38 12.27
N GLY A 201 16.75 -3.18 12.40
CA GLY A 201 15.36 -2.76 12.23
C GLY A 201 14.97 -2.53 10.77
N ALA A 202 15.60 -3.24 9.83
CA ALA A 202 15.33 -3.15 8.40
C ALA A 202 14.55 -4.35 7.85
N GLY A 203 14.71 -5.56 8.40
CA GLY A 203 14.02 -6.75 7.86
C GLY A 203 14.34 -6.99 6.37
N ASN A 204 13.32 -7.28 5.57
CA ASN A 204 13.45 -7.58 4.13
C ASN A 204 13.15 -6.36 3.22
N THR A 205 13.24 -5.14 3.74
CA THR A 205 12.70 -3.93 3.09
C THR A 205 13.65 -3.27 2.08
N CYS A 206 13.20 -2.17 1.48
CA CYS A 206 14.05 -1.28 0.70
C CYS A 206 13.62 0.20 0.84
N ASP A 207 14.60 1.09 0.62
CA ASP A 207 14.47 2.55 0.76
C ASP A 207 15.23 3.29 -0.37
N ASP A 208 15.22 2.72 -1.58
CA ASP A 208 15.83 3.34 -2.76
C ASP A 208 14.78 4.18 -3.49
N LEU A 209 15.09 5.47 -3.68
CA LEU A 209 14.26 6.45 -4.39
C LEU A 209 14.09 6.07 -5.87
N GLU A 210 12.89 5.66 -6.26
CA GLU A 210 12.51 5.23 -7.61
C GLU A 210 11.14 5.85 -8.00
N PRO A 211 11.10 7.17 -8.33
CA PRO A 211 9.85 7.96 -8.37
C PRO A 211 8.78 7.50 -9.36
N ASP A 212 9.15 6.71 -10.37
CA ASP A 212 8.21 6.17 -11.36
C ASP A 212 7.32 5.05 -10.76
N LEU A 213 7.75 4.39 -9.67
CA LEU A 213 7.04 3.24 -9.10
C LEU A 213 7.34 3.02 -7.60
N GLY A 214 8.60 2.79 -7.23
CA GLY A 214 9.03 2.44 -5.87
C GLY A 214 9.73 1.09 -5.79
N CYS A 215 10.73 1.01 -4.91
CA CYS A 215 11.68 -0.10 -4.91
C CYS A 215 11.09 -1.47 -4.51
N ILE A 216 9.91 -1.51 -3.88
CA ILE A 216 9.24 -2.78 -3.52
C ILE A 216 8.79 -3.53 -4.78
N PHE A 217 8.37 -2.80 -5.81
CA PHE A 217 7.88 -3.34 -7.08
C PHE A 217 9.03 -3.72 -8.00
N SER A 218 10.00 -2.82 -8.22
CA SER A 218 11.11 -3.02 -9.15
C SER A 218 12.03 -4.19 -8.79
N LYS A 219 12.10 -4.52 -7.49
CA LYS A 219 12.89 -5.64 -6.94
C LYS A 219 12.09 -6.93 -6.75
N GLY A 220 10.78 -6.93 -6.99
CA GLY A 220 9.92 -8.09 -6.76
C GLY A 220 9.78 -8.47 -5.28
N LEU A 221 9.75 -7.48 -4.38
CA LEU A 221 9.71 -7.68 -2.91
C LEU A 221 8.31 -7.60 -2.30
N LEU A 222 7.32 -7.13 -3.08
CA LEU A 222 5.93 -7.04 -2.68
C LEU A 222 5.32 -8.43 -2.45
N VAL A 223 4.66 -8.60 -1.30
CA VAL A 223 3.74 -9.71 -1.04
C VAL A 223 2.31 -9.18 -1.14
N LEU A 224 1.47 -9.86 -1.91
CA LEU A 224 0.07 -9.47 -2.06
C LEU A 224 -0.72 -10.01 -0.86
N ASP A 225 -1.24 -9.12 -0.02
CA ASP A 225 -2.03 -9.48 1.17
C ASP A 225 -3.39 -10.13 0.82
N ALA A 226 -3.81 -10.11 -0.46
CA ALA A 226 -4.95 -10.84 -1.00
C ALA A 226 -4.72 -11.27 -2.46
N SER A 227 -5.59 -12.13 -3.00
CA SER A 227 -5.62 -12.48 -4.43
C SER A 227 -6.68 -11.66 -5.21
N GLU A 228 -6.50 -11.52 -6.53
CA GLU A 228 -7.50 -10.89 -7.42
C GLU A 228 -8.91 -11.52 -7.32
N ALA A 229 -8.98 -12.81 -6.96
CA ALA A 229 -10.24 -13.51 -6.74
C ALA A 229 -10.94 -13.08 -5.44
N GLU A 230 -10.19 -12.84 -4.36
CA GLU A 230 -10.72 -12.29 -3.11
C GLU A 230 -11.11 -10.82 -3.27
N ILE A 231 -10.31 -10.03 -4.01
CA ILE A 231 -10.66 -8.66 -4.42
C ILE A 231 -11.99 -8.65 -5.18
N SER A 232 -12.11 -9.47 -6.22
CA SER A 232 -13.32 -9.60 -7.05
C SER A 232 -14.56 -10.01 -6.24
N ALA A 233 -14.38 -10.87 -5.23
CA ALA A 233 -15.45 -11.28 -4.33
C ALA A 233 -15.84 -10.15 -3.34
N ALA A 234 -14.86 -9.43 -2.79
CA ALA A 234 -15.10 -8.36 -1.83
C ALA A 234 -15.83 -7.15 -2.41
N VAL A 235 -15.68 -6.90 -3.72
CA VAL A 235 -16.32 -5.76 -4.42
C VAL A 235 -17.57 -6.13 -5.23
N ALA A 236 -18.01 -7.39 -5.22
CA ALA A 236 -19.07 -7.90 -6.11
C ALA A 236 -20.41 -7.12 -6.01
N ASP A 237 -20.77 -6.64 -4.83
CA ASP A 237 -21.98 -5.84 -4.56
C ASP A 237 -21.71 -4.32 -4.47
N VAL A 238 -20.46 -3.86 -4.67
CA VAL A 238 -20.10 -2.44 -4.55
C VAL A 238 -20.46 -1.69 -5.83
N THR A 239 -21.43 -0.79 -5.72
CA THR A 239 -21.80 0.13 -6.81
C THR A 239 -20.98 1.42 -6.70
N PRO A 240 -20.26 1.86 -7.76
CA PRO A 240 -19.60 3.16 -7.78
C PRO A 240 -20.59 4.30 -7.52
N THR A 241 -20.30 5.11 -6.50
CA THR A 241 -21.10 6.29 -6.11
C THR A 241 -20.58 7.59 -6.72
N PHE A 242 -19.35 7.55 -7.24
CA PHE A 242 -18.65 8.68 -7.84
C PHE A 242 -18.30 8.39 -9.31
N THR A 243 -18.06 9.46 -10.09
CA THR A 243 -17.65 9.39 -11.50
C THR A 243 -16.68 10.53 -11.79
N GLY A 244 -15.39 10.28 -11.60
CA GLY A 244 -14.31 11.22 -11.92
C GLY A 244 -13.64 10.95 -13.26
N THR A 245 -12.44 11.50 -13.44
CA THR A 245 -11.56 11.28 -14.60
C THR A 245 -10.14 10.92 -14.15
N GLY A 246 -9.26 10.53 -15.07
CA GLY A 246 -7.83 10.34 -14.75
C GLY A 246 -7.46 9.08 -13.97
N GLY A 247 -8.36 8.09 -13.88
CA GLY A 247 -8.10 6.84 -13.14
C GLY A 247 -6.88 6.06 -13.63
N ILE A 248 -6.25 5.36 -12.70
CA ILE A 248 -5.13 4.42 -12.91
C ILE A 248 -5.61 2.97 -12.74
N PHE A 249 -4.85 2.02 -13.28
CA PHE A 249 -5.10 0.58 -13.19
C PHE A 249 -3.84 -0.14 -12.70
N ALA A 250 -4.00 -1.21 -11.91
CA ALA A 250 -2.86 -1.96 -11.38
C ALA A 250 -2.01 -2.59 -12.48
N THR A 251 -2.66 -3.08 -13.55
CA THR A 251 -2.02 -3.69 -14.72
C THR A 251 -1.26 -2.71 -15.61
N ASP A 252 -1.49 -1.40 -15.48
CA ASP A 252 -0.70 -0.38 -16.17
C ASP A 252 0.60 -0.05 -15.40
N LEU A 253 0.68 -0.44 -14.12
CA LEU A 253 1.84 -0.21 -13.23
C LEU A 253 2.74 -1.45 -13.14
N VAL A 254 2.17 -2.64 -12.94
CA VAL A 254 2.91 -3.90 -12.73
C VAL A 254 2.18 -5.13 -13.30
N ASP A 255 2.94 -6.20 -13.54
CA ASP A 255 2.37 -7.55 -13.70
C ASP A 255 2.09 -8.15 -12.31
N LEU A 256 0.83 -8.15 -11.89
CA LEU A 256 0.39 -8.71 -10.60
C LEU A 256 0.76 -10.19 -10.44
N ALA A 257 0.84 -10.96 -11.53
CA ALA A 257 1.18 -12.38 -11.49
C ALA A 257 2.68 -12.65 -11.24
N SER A 258 3.50 -11.59 -11.15
CA SER A 258 4.93 -11.70 -10.80
C SER A 258 5.20 -11.74 -9.28
N PHE A 259 4.20 -11.42 -8.44
CA PHE A 259 4.33 -11.35 -6.99
C PHE A 259 3.71 -12.57 -6.29
N SER A 260 4.17 -12.88 -5.07
CA SER A 260 3.59 -13.93 -4.23
C SER A 260 2.40 -13.40 -3.42
N VAL A 261 1.31 -14.17 -3.35
CA VAL A 261 0.18 -13.91 -2.43
C VAL A 261 0.50 -14.49 -1.05
N ALA A 262 0.15 -13.76 0.02
CA ALA A 262 0.25 -14.23 1.40
C ALA A 262 -0.62 -15.49 1.63
N ALA A 263 -0.08 -16.46 2.37
CA ALA A 263 -0.71 -17.78 2.52
C ALA A 263 -1.89 -17.80 3.51
N ASN A 264 -2.12 -16.72 4.24
CA ASN A 264 -3.15 -16.63 5.27
C ASN A 264 -4.58 -16.73 4.73
N THR A 265 -5.42 -17.52 5.38
CA THR A 265 -6.87 -17.63 5.11
C THR A 265 -7.74 -16.81 6.06
N GLU A 266 -7.18 -16.29 7.16
CA GLU A 266 -7.89 -15.49 8.16
C GLU A 266 -8.00 -14.02 7.73
N VAL A 267 -9.09 -13.37 8.13
CA VAL A 267 -9.35 -11.95 7.90
C VAL A 267 -9.80 -11.32 9.21
N ALA A 268 -9.09 -10.29 9.67
CA ALA A 268 -9.45 -9.59 10.91
C ALA A 268 -10.74 -8.75 10.75
N ASP A 269 -11.48 -8.54 11.84
CA ASP A 269 -12.59 -7.58 11.83
C ASP A 269 -12.05 -6.15 11.87
N LEU A 270 -12.00 -5.51 10.70
CA LEU A 270 -11.53 -4.15 10.55
C LEU A 270 -12.42 -3.13 11.28
N ALA A 271 -13.72 -3.42 11.47
CA ALA A 271 -14.63 -2.50 12.17
C ALA A 271 -14.32 -2.43 13.68
N THR A 272 -13.91 -3.55 14.28
CA THR A 272 -13.37 -3.58 15.65
C THR A 272 -12.08 -2.74 15.75
N ILE A 273 -11.14 -2.93 14.81
CA ILE A 273 -9.84 -2.23 14.79
C ILE A 273 -10.02 -0.71 14.62
N VAL A 274 -10.74 -0.27 13.59
CA VAL A 274 -11.01 1.15 13.30
C VAL A 274 -11.89 1.78 14.38
N GLY A 275 -12.78 1.02 15.01
CA GLY A 275 -13.59 1.46 16.15
C GLY A 275 -12.82 1.67 17.46
N GLY A 276 -11.50 1.48 17.47
CA GLY A 276 -10.67 1.64 18.67
C GLY A 276 -10.84 0.54 19.73
N ALA A 277 -11.54 -0.54 19.40
CA ALA A 277 -11.53 -1.74 20.21
C ALA A 277 -10.23 -2.48 19.93
N ALA A 278 -9.33 -2.50 20.92
CA ALA A 278 -8.04 -3.16 20.80
C ALA A 278 -8.21 -4.60 20.33
N ALA A 279 -7.48 -4.99 19.29
CA ALA A 279 -7.46 -6.36 18.79
C ALA A 279 -7.00 -7.29 19.94
N THR A 280 -7.96 -8.00 20.53
CA THR A 280 -7.68 -9.08 21.48
C THR A 280 -6.94 -10.18 20.74
N ASP A 281 -5.88 -10.74 21.33
CA ASP A 281 -5.13 -11.88 20.79
C ASP A 281 -6.08 -12.87 20.11
N ALA A 282 -5.80 -13.20 18.85
CA ALA A 282 -6.54 -14.20 18.11
C ALA A 282 -6.50 -15.51 18.92
N VAL A 283 -7.65 -15.90 19.48
CA VAL A 283 -7.74 -17.07 20.35
C VAL A 283 -7.50 -18.30 19.49
N ALA A 284 -6.25 -18.79 19.51
CA ALA A 284 -5.86 -20.03 18.87
C ALA A 284 -6.77 -21.15 19.38
N THR A 285 -7.71 -21.58 18.54
CA THR A 285 -8.56 -22.72 18.83
C THR A 285 -7.71 -23.98 18.65
N ASP A 286 -7.20 -24.52 19.76
CA ASP A 286 -6.49 -25.80 19.80
C ASP A 286 -7.36 -26.93 19.21
N ASP A 287 -7.19 -27.21 17.91
CA ASP A 287 -7.77 -28.40 17.26
C ASP A 287 -6.94 -29.64 17.64
N ALA A 288 -7.01 -29.99 18.93
CA ALA A 288 -6.32 -31.12 19.52
C ALA A 288 -7.01 -32.44 19.14
N ALA A 289 -6.58 -33.02 18.02
CA ALA A 289 -7.09 -34.29 17.51
C ALA A 289 -7.08 -35.44 18.53
N ALA A 290 -8.05 -36.35 18.39
CA ALA A 290 -8.39 -37.35 19.39
C ALA A 290 -7.33 -38.44 19.66
N THR A 291 -7.41 -39.06 20.84
CA THR A 291 -6.90 -40.43 21.09
C THR A 291 -7.78 -41.12 22.13
N ASP A 292 -8.23 -42.35 21.83
CA ASP A 292 -9.04 -43.19 22.71
C ASP A 292 -8.26 -43.76 23.91
N ALA A 293 -8.89 -43.81 25.08
CA ALA A 293 -8.84 -44.95 26.00
C ALA A 293 -9.96 -44.87 27.06
N ALA A 294 -10.67 -45.97 27.31
CA ALA A 294 -11.79 -46.01 28.26
C ALA A 294 -11.42 -46.64 29.60
N THR A 295 -12.12 -46.26 30.67
CA THR A 295 -12.69 -47.22 31.64
C THR A 295 -13.83 -46.58 32.44
N ALA A 296 -14.79 -47.42 32.89
CA ALA A 296 -15.99 -46.98 33.61
C ALA A 296 -15.91 -47.28 35.12
N THR A 297 -16.77 -46.64 35.90
CA THR A 297 -17.27 -47.17 37.18
C THR A 297 -18.68 -46.60 37.42
N GLU A 298 -19.61 -47.46 37.80
CA GLU A 298 -21.00 -47.10 38.19
C GLU A 298 -21.08 -46.88 39.71
N ASP A 299 -21.94 -45.97 40.17
CA ASP A 299 -22.97 -46.30 41.17
C ASP A 299 -24.10 -45.24 41.14
N ALA A 300 -25.18 -45.44 41.91
CA ALA A 300 -26.53 -45.07 41.49
C ALA A 300 -27.40 -44.29 42.53
N ALA A 301 -28.71 -44.28 42.25
CA ALA A 301 -29.84 -44.03 43.15
C ALA A 301 -30.26 -42.58 43.49
N ALA A 302 -30.99 -41.99 42.53
CA ALA A 302 -32.40 -41.59 42.66
C ALA A 302 -32.93 -40.79 43.88
N THR A 303 -33.72 -39.75 43.57
CA THR A 303 -35.03 -39.51 44.21
C THR A 303 -35.96 -38.88 43.18
N ALA A 304 -37.24 -39.27 43.17
CA ALA A 304 -38.26 -38.75 42.26
C ALA A 304 -39.39 -38.05 43.03
N THR A 305 -40.14 -37.17 42.37
CA THR A 305 -41.43 -36.67 42.85
C THR A 305 -42.30 -36.30 41.66
N ASP A 306 -43.48 -36.91 41.58
CA ASP A 306 -44.46 -36.64 40.53
C ASP A 306 -45.16 -35.28 40.70
N THR A 307 -45.64 -34.72 39.59
CA THR A 307 -47.02 -34.23 39.50
C THR A 307 -47.43 -34.18 38.03
N ALA A 308 -48.53 -34.87 37.69
CA ALA A 308 -49.18 -34.78 36.39
C ALA A 308 -50.62 -34.28 36.56
N ALA A 309 -51.02 -33.31 35.73
CA ALA A 309 -52.40 -32.89 35.54
C ALA A 309 -52.57 -32.40 34.09
N ALA A 310 -53.73 -32.67 33.49
CA ALA A 310 -54.00 -32.42 32.07
C ALA A 310 -55.39 -31.81 31.87
N THR A 311 -55.81 -31.70 30.60
CA THR A 311 -57.19 -31.43 30.10
C THR A 311 -57.50 -29.95 29.76
N GLU A 312 -57.52 -29.65 28.44
CA GLU A 312 -58.74 -29.37 27.62
C GLU A 312 -59.88 -28.46 28.17
N THR A 313 -60.71 -27.73 27.39
CA THR A 313 -60.98 -27.64 25.92
C THR A 313 -61.62 -26.26 25.56
N ALA A 314 -61.55 -25.80 24.29
CA ALA A 314 -62.50 -24.90 23.57
C ALA A 314 -62.91 -23.49 24.15
N ALA A 315 -63.29 -22.43 23.41
CA ALA A 315 -63.27 -22.00 21.98
C ALA A 315 -63.55 -20.45 21.98
N LYS A 316 -64.10 -19.67 21.01
CA LYS A 316 -64.72 -19.87 19.67
C LYS A 316 -64.81 -18.50 18.90
N ASP A 317 -65.15 -18.56 17.62
CA ASP A 317 -65.85 -17.56 16.77
C ASP A 317 -65.18 -16.25 16.25
N THR A 318 -64.80 -16.31 14.96
CA THR A 318 -65.49 -15.63 13.82
C THR A 318 -65.44 -14.10 13.64
N ALA A 319 -64.72 -13.65 12.59
CA ALA A 319 -65.22 -12.78 11.51
C ALA A 319 -64.24 -12.80 10.30
N ALA A 320 -64.65 -12.32 9.11
CA ALA A 320 -63.87 -12.44 7.86
C ALA A 320 -63.81 -11.14 7.03
N ALA A 321 -62.81 -11.07 6.15
CA ALA A 321 -62.72 -10.18 4.97
C ALA A 321 -61.87 -10.86 3.88
N THR A 322 -61.87 -10.34 2.65
CA THR A 322 -61.58 -11.12 1.43
C THR A 322 -60.72 -10.32 0.42
N GLU A 323 -60.25 -11.00 -0.63
CA GLU A 323 -59.74 -10.47 -1.92
C GLU A 323 -58.30 -9.89 -1.94
N THR A 324 -57.53 -9.95 -3.03
CA THR A 324 -57.60 -10.79 -4.26
C THR A 324 -56.18 -10.91 -4.86
N ALA A 325 -55.90 -11.97 -5.62
CA ALA A 325 -54.58 -12.23 -6.20
C ALA A 325 -54.35 -11.58 -7.57
N ALA A 326 -53.08 -11.29 -7.89
CA ALA A 326 -52.56 -11.21 -9.25
C ALA A 326 -51.15 -11.83 -9.27
N LYS A 327 -50.92 -12.82 -10.12
CA LYS A 327 -49.64 -13.52 -10.25
C LYS A 327 -49.46 -13.94 -11.72
N ASP A 328 -48.77 -13.11 -12.49
CA ASP A 328 -48.48 -13.41 -13.89
C ASP A 328 -47.17 -14.19 -14.03
N THR A 329 -47.15 -15.17 -14.92
CA THR A 329 -45.99 -16.03 -15.19
C THR A 329 -46.11 -16.57 -16.61
N ALA A 330 -45.34 -15.99 -17.54
CA ALA A 330 -45.42 -16.30 -18.96
C ALA A 330 -44.13 -16.96 -19.45
N THR A 331 -44.06 -18.29 -19.35
CA THR A 331 -43.03 -19.11 -20.00
C THR A 331 -43.55 -19.59 -21.35
N ALA A 332 -42.81 -19.33 -22.44
CA ALA A 332 -43.13 -19.81 -23.78
C ALA A 332 -41.90 -20.39 -24.49
N THR A 333 -42.10 -21.45 -25.26
CA THR A 333 -41.04 -22.36 -25.72
C THR A 333 -40.54 -22.04 -27.15
N GLN A 334 -39.35 -22.55 -27.46
CA GLN A 334 -38.66 -22.43 -28.76
C GLN A 334 -39.51 -22.87 -29.97
N GLY A 335 -39.25 -22.25 -31.13
CA GLY A 335 -39.72 -22.73 -32.44
C GLY A 335 -38.76 -22.31 -33.57
N ASN A 336 -38.18 -23.28 -34.28
CA ASN A 336 -37.27 -23.03 -35.41
C ASN A 336 -38.04 -22.67 -36.70
N GLY A 337 -37.60 -21.66 -37.44
CA GLY A 337 -38.15 -21.34 -38.76
C GLY A 337 -37.25 -20.41 -39.59
N LYS A 338 -36.84 -20.86 -40.79
CA LYS A 338 -36.17 -20.02 -41.79
C LYS A 338 -37.21 -19.36 -42.70
N GLY A 339 -37.10 -18.06 -42.96
CA GLY A 339 -37.98 -17.33 -43.89
C GLY A 339 -37.42 -15.95 -44.26
N CYS A 340 -37.67 -15.48 -45.48
CA CYS A 340 -37.00 -14.30 -46.02
C CYS A 340 -37.79 -12.99 -45.87
N ALA A 341 -37.04 -11.92 -45.57
CA ALA A 341 -37.21 -10.55 -46.05
C ALA A 341 -38.63 -9.92 -46.10
N VAL A 342 -38.89 -9.00 -45.16
CA VAL A 342 -39.68 -7.78 -45.42
C VAL A 342 -38.82 -6.58 -45.05
N LYS A 343 -38.89 -5.52 -45.87
CA LYS A 343 -38.07 -4.30 -45.74
C LYS A 343 -38.97 -3.11 -45.38
N THR A 344 -38.90 -2.65 -44.14
CA THR A 344 -39.54 -1.40 -43.69
C THR A 344 -38.48 -0.37 -43.31
N THR A 345 -38.73 0.90 -43.63
CA THR A 345 -37.83 2.05 -43.36
C THR A 345 -38.50 2.95 -42.34
N GLY A 346 -37.78 3.46 -41.33
CA GLY A 346 -38.46 3.98 -40.14
C GLY A 346 -37.67 4.78 -39.08
N THR A 347 -36.62 5.51 -39.45
CA THR A 347 -36.21 6.76 -38.74
C THR A 347 -35.51 6.65 -37.36
N ALA A 348 -34.74 7.69 -37.03
CA ALA A 348 -34.19 8.09 -35.71
C ALA A 348 -33.10 7.22 -35.04
N ALA A 349 -31.84 7.55 -35.34
CA ALA A 349 -30.74 7.49 -34.37
C ALA A 349 -29.89 8.78 -34.49
N ARG A 350 -29.80 9.56 -33.41
CA ARG A 350 -29.06 10.84 -33.38
C ARG A 350 -27.74 10.63 -32.62
N ALA A 351 -26.67 10.37 -33.36
CA ALA A 351 -25.35 10.16 -32.77
C ALA A 351 -24.78 11.49 -32.22
N THR A 352 -24.64 11.59 -30.89
CA THR A 352 -23.84 12.63 -30.25
C THR A 352 -22.39 12.16 -30.23
N GLN A 353 -21.53 12.80 -31.03
CA GLN A 353 -20.12 12.44 -31.15
C GLN A 353 -19.29 13.19 -30.11
N THR A 354 -19.19 12.65 -28.89
CA THR A 354 -18.33 13.19 -27.83
C THR A 354 -16.87 12.94 -28.18
N ALA A 355 -16.08 14.00 -28.34
CA ALA A 355 -14.66 13.91 -28.63
C ALA A 355 -13.86 13.64 -27.34
N ALA A 356 -13.48 12.38 -27.12
CA ALA A 356 -12.49 12.04 -26.09
C ALA A 356 -11.14 12.66 -26.46
N THR A 357 -10.67 13.62 -25.65
CA THR A 357 -9.35 14.22 -25.81
C THR A 357 -8.36 13.46 -24.94
N THR A 358 -7.82 12.36 -25.45
CA THR A 358 -6.79 11.59 -24.76
C THR A 358 -5.51 12.40 -24.68
N ILE A 359 -5.17 12.92 -23.50
CA ILE A 359 -3.87 13.54 -23.23
C ILE A 359 -2.87 12.41 -22.97
N THR A 360 -2.34 11.83 -24.04
CA THR A 360 -1.25 10.86 -23.94
C THR A 360 0.06 11.59 -23.66
N THR A 361 0.42 11.74 -22.38
CA THR A 361 1.78 12.09 -21.96
C THR A 361 2.69 10.92 -22.35
N ALA A 362 3.35 11.03 -23.51
CA ALA A 362 4.08 9.93 -24.10
C ALA A 362 5.39 9.62 -23.35
N ILE A 363 5.33 8.70 -22.38
CA ILE A 363 6.51 8.00 -21.87
C ILE A 363 7.21 7.35 -23.06
N LYS A 364 8.50 7.67 -23.25
CA LYS A 364 9.21 7.42 -24.51
C LYS A 364 10.40 6.50 -24.26
N PRO A 365 10.32 5.19 -24.58
CA PRO A 365 11.44 4.27 -24.39
C PRO A 365 12.65 4.70 -25.23
N GLY A 366 13.83 4.66 -24.63
CA GLY A 366 15.07 5.21 -25.18
C GLY A 366 15.68 4.36 -26.30
N ALA A 367 15.26 4.59 -27.55
CA ALA A 367 15.96 4.06 -28.72
C ALA A 367 17.25 4.86 -28.99
N THR A 368 18.40 4.24 -28.76
CA THR A 368 19.72 4.77 -29.15
C THR A 368 20.06 4.31 -30.57
N ASP A 369 20.24 5.25 -31.51
CA ASP A 369 21.20 5.11 -32.61
C ASP A 369 21.32 6.37 -33.48
N ALA A 370 22.55 6.87 -33.68
CA ALA A 370 22.91 7.81 -34.76
C ALA A 370 24.45 8.00 -34.91
N ALA A 371 25.08 7.02 -35.57
CA ALA A 371 26.23 7.11 -36.49
C ALA A 371 27.28 8.25 -36.41
N LYS A 372 28.57 7.86 -36.56
CA LYS A 372 29.56 8.64 -37.34
C LYS A 372 30.40 7.76 -38.28
N ASP A 373 30.79 8.39 -39.38
CA ASP A 373 31.42 7.85 -40.60
C ASP A 373 32.70 7.01 -40.41
N GLY A 374 33.01 6.11 -41.37
CA GLY A 374 34.29 5.38 -41.36
C GLY A 374 34.54 4.33 -42.46
N ALA A 375 34.29 4.61 -43.74
CA ALA A 375 34.51 3.60 -44.80
C ALA A 375 36.00 3.36 -45.14
N ARG A 376 36.45 2.09 -45.23
CA ARG A 376 37.31 1.55 -46.33
C ARG A 376 37.76 0.08 -46.18
N LYS A 377 37.59 -0.65 -47.30
CA LYS A 377 38.46 -1.71 -47.87
C LYS A 377 38.62 -3.07 -47.17
N ASP A 378 37.99 -4.05 -47.78
CA ASP A 378 38.64 -5.16 -48.50
C ASP A 378 39.98 -5.70 -47.93
N ARG A 379 39.92 -6.90 -47.34
CA ARG A 379 40.98 -7.91 -47.47
C ARG A 379 40.46 -9.32 -47.19
N GLU A 380 40.64 -10.19 -48.15
CA GLU A 380 40.39 -11.63 -48.02
C GLU A 380 41.58 -12.35 -47.34
N ASN A 381 41.31 -13.61 -46.98
CA ASN A 381 42.25 -14.74 -46.93
C ASN A 381 43.20 -15.00 -45.74
N ASP A 382 43.35 -16.32 -45.52
CA ASP A 382 44.50 -17.06 -45.00
C ASP A 382 44.97 -16.89 -43.55
N ARG A 383 44.34 -17.65 -42.64
CA ARG A 383 44.90 -18.99 -42.30
C ARG A 383 43.98 -19.88 -41.45
N ALA A 384 44.05 -21.17 -41.74
CA ALA A 384 43.67 -22.25 -40.84
C ALA A 384 44.90 -22.83 -40.12
N ASP A 385 44.62 -23.75 -39.20
CA ASP A 385 45.51 -24.79 -38.65
C ASP A 385 46.63 -24.44 -37.65
N ALA A 386 46.56 -25.20 -36.54
CA ALA A 386 47.63 -25.99 -35.92
C ALA A 386 48.25 -25.54 -34.57
N ARG A 387 47.85 -26.33 -33.55
CA ARG A 387 48.72 -27.10 -32.62
C ARG A 387 49.37 -26.43 -31.40
N GLU A 388 49.35 -27.23 -30.32
CA GLU A 388 50.34 -27.38 -29.24
C GLU A 388 50.69 -26.12 -28.39
N GLY A 389 50.68 -26.14 -27.05
CA GLY A 389 50.48 -27.21 -26.06
C GLY A 389 51.56 -27.20 -24.96
N ARG A 390 51.29 -27.88 -23.83
CA ARG A 390 52.14 -28.13 -22.62
C ARG A 390 52.04 -27.14 -21.45
N GLY A 391 52.20 -27.69 -20.24
CA GLY A 391 52.50 -26.96 -18.98
C GLY A 391 51.26 -26.48 -18.21
N GLY A 392 50.83 -27.11 -17.11
CA GLY A 392 51.39 -28.28 -16.42
C GLY A 392 52.56 -27.93 -15.49
N ASN A 393 52.26 -27.74 -14.21
CA ASN A 393 53.23 -27.72 -13.10
C ASN A 393 52.47 -27.83 -11.77
N ASP A 394 52.59 -28.97 -11.12
CA ASP A 394 52.07 -29.22 -9.77
C ASP A 394 52.92 -28.50 -8.71
N ARG A 395 52.33 -28.28 -7.52
CA ARG A 395 53.11 -28.31 -6.28
C ARG A 395 52.25 -28.64 -5.07
N GLU A 396 52.70 -29.65 -4.35
CA GLU A 396 52.10 -30.18 -3.12
C GLU A 396 52.55 -29.39 -1.88
N ASP A 397 52.10 -29.86 -0.71
CA ASP A 397 52.70 -29.69 0.61
C ASP A 397 52.88 -28.29 1.22
N ARG A 398 51.96 -27.98 2.17
CA ARG A 398 52.42 -27.54 3.51
C ARG A 398 51.43 -27.86 4.64
N GLU A 399 51.45 -29.10 5.13
CA GLU A 399 51.10 -29.36 6.54
C GLU A 399 52.24 -28.92 7.49
N GLN A 400 52.01 -29.07 8.80
CA GLN A 400 52.73 -28.50 9.95
C GLN A 400 52.39 -27.02 10.22
N GLY A 401 51.90 -26.60 11.39
CA GLY A 401 51.64 -27.34 12.65
C GLY A 401 52.25 -26.61 13.85
N GLY A 402 51.48 -26.35 14.90
CA GLY A 402 51.98 -25.66 16.08
C GLY A 402 50.91 -25.18 17.05
N ALA A 403 50.60 -25.97 18.08
CA ALA A 403 49.75 -25.54 19.18
C ALA A 403 50.49 -24.59 20.14
N ARG A 404 49.77 -23.62 20.74
CA ARG A 404 50.20 -22.96 21.99
C ARG A 404 49.03 -22.34 22.74
N ALA A 405 48.89 -22.69 24.00
CA ALA A 405 47.85 -22.17 24.90
C ALA A 405 48.30 -20.92 25.66
N ARG A 406 47.33 -20.04 25.94
CA ARG A 406 47.27 -19.02 27.00
C ARG A 406 45.78 -18.92 27.37
N VAL A 407 45.29 -19.04 28.61
CA VAL A 407 45.81 -18.71 29.95
C VAL A 407 45.92 -17.18 30.15
N GLY A 408 45.24 -16.69 31.19
CA GLY A 408 44.75 -15.32 31.34
C GLY A 408 43.26 -15.41 31.69
N ASP A 409 42.90 -15.59 32.95
CA ASP A 409 42.87 -14.55 34.00
C ASP A 409 41.92 -13.40 33.61
N GLY A 410 40.88 -13.05 34.37
CA GLY A 410 40.52 -13.52 35.72
C GLY A 410 40.18 -12.33 36.61
N VAL A 411 39.03 -11.69 36.37
CA VAL A 411 38.58 -10.51 37.13
C VAL A 411 37.13 -10.71 37.56
N SER A 412 36.93 -11.08 38.83
CA SER A 412 35.63 -11.02 39.48
C SER A 412 35.39 -9.60 40.01
N LEU A 413 34.24 -9.01 39.68
CA LEU A 413 33.74 -7.81 40.37
C LEU A 413 32.86 -8.24 41.55
N PRO A 414 33.08 -7.69 42.76
CA PRO A 414 32.32 -8.08 43.94
C PRO A 414 30.93 -7.45 43.98
N LEU A 415 29.97 -8.20 44.53
CA LEU A 415 28.68 -7.67 44.99
C LEU A 415 28.91 -6.63 46.10
N LEU A 416 28.20 -5.51 46.01
CA LEU A 416 27.97 -4.60 47.13
C LEU A 416 26.47 -4.56 47.43
N LYS A 417 26.14 -4.86 48.68
CA LYS A 417 24.80 -4.75 49.29
C LYS A 417 24.93 -3.96 50.59
N ASP A 418 23.77 -3.57 51.12
CA ASP A 418 23.54 -3.10 52.49
C ASP A 418 24.10 -1.70 52.82
N ALA A 419 23.27 -0.69 52.50
CA ALA A 419 23.13 0.59 53.21
C ALA A 419 21.66 1.04 53.12
#